data_AF-A0A929K789-F1
#
_entry.id   AF-A0A929K789-F1
#
_cell.length_a   1.000
_cell.length_b   1.000
_cell.length_c   1.000
_cell.angle_alpha   90.00
_cell.angle_beta   90.00
_cell.angle_gamma   90.00
#
_symmetry.space_group_name_H-M   'P 1'
#
loop_
_entity.id
_entity.type
_entity.pdbx_description
1 polymer ?
#
loop_
_entity_poly.entity_id
_entity_poly.type
_entity_poly.pdbx_seq_one_letter_code
_entity_poly.pdbx_strand_id
1 'polypeptide(L)' 'MIKFRPISHNVRELLPLLPDYLEKDKDIYLTYLFGSFASGKVRKLSDVDIAVL' A
#
# COMPACT_ATOMS: atom_id res chain seq x y z
N MET A 1 3.06 -10.69 -13.87
CA MET A 1 3.40 -9.70 -14.92
C MET A 1 4.09 -8.51 -14.26
N ILE A 2 5.39 -8.34 -14.46
CA ILE A 2 6.13 -7.19 -13.95
C ILE A 2 6.01 -6.06 -15.00
N LYS A 3 5.39 -4.93 -14.64
CA LYS A 3 5.42 -3.73 -15.47
C LYS A 3 6.71 -2.97 -15.16
N PHE A 4 7.59 -2.78 -16.15
CA PHE A 4 8.84 -2.00 -16.01
C PHE A 4 8.60 -0.48 -16.05
N ARG A 5 7.67 0.03 -15.24
CA ARG A 5 7.57 1.47 -14.98
C ARG A 5 8.07 1.74 -13.57
N PRO A 6 9.25 2.35 -13.42
CA PRO A 6 9.73 2.73 -12.09
C PRO A 6 8.75 3.73 -11.48
N ILE A 7 8.42 3.51 -10.22
CA ILE A 7 7.63 4.46 -9.44
C ILE A 7 8.55 5.68 -9.18
N SER A 8 8.15 6.85 -9.68
CA SER A 8 8.94 8.08 -9.60
C SER A 8 8.73 8.89 -8.31
N HIS A 9 7.79 8.47 -7.47
CA HIS A 9 7.42 9.14 -6.23
C HIS A 9 7.59 8.21 -5.03
N ASN A 10 7.62 8.80 -3.83
CA ASN A 10 7.73 8.05 -2.59
C ASN A 10 6.35 7.48 -2.20
N VAL A 11 6.18 6.17 -2.33
CA VAL A 11 4.90 5.50 -2.01
C VAL A 11 4.50 5.69 -0.55
N ARG A 12 5.47 5.94 0.35
CA ARG A 12 5.18 6.18 1.78
C ARG A 12 4.29 7.41 2.00
N GLU A 13 4.35 8.39 1.12
CA GLU A 13 3.52 9.61 1.18
C GLU A 13 2.06 9.34 0.80
N LEU A 14 1.78 8.22 0.12
CA LEU A 14 0.43 7.82 -0.27
C LEU A 14 -0.27 6.99 0.82
N LEU A 15 0.48 6.34 1.73
CA LEU A 15 -0.11 5.49 2.77
C LEU A 15 -1.11 6.23 3.67
N PRO A 16 -0.86 7.48 4.11
CA PRO A 16 -1.83 8.24 4.90
C PRO A 16 -3.13 8.58 4.14
N LEU A 17 -3.13 8.52 2.80
CA LEU A 17 -4.29 8.81 1.96
C LEU A 17 -5.16 7.57 1.70
N LEU A 18 -4.66 6.37 2.03
CA LEU A 18 -5.38 5.12 1.80
C LEU A 18 -6.73 5.05 2.54
N PRO A 19 -6.86 5.47 3.82
CA PRO A 19 -8.14 5.40 4.52
C PRO A 19 -9.25 6.18 3.78
N ASP A 20 -9.01 7.46 3.49
CA ASP A 20 -9.97 8.32 2.77
C ASP A 20 -10.35 7.80 1.38
N TYR A 21 -9.43 7.06 0.74
CA TYR A 21 -9.69 6.44 -0.56
C TYR A 21 -10.52 5.16 -0.44
N LEU A 22 -10.17 4.28 0.49
CA LEU A 22 -10.80 2.98 0.68
C LEU A 22 -12.18 3.08 1.33
N GLU A 23 -12.41 4.06 2.20
CA GLU A 23 -13.72 4.32 2.82
C GLU A 23 -14.82 4.68 1.80
N LYS A 24 -14.43 5.13 0.59
CA LYS A 24 -15.38 5.42 -0.49
C LYS A 24 -15.96 4.16 -1.11
N ASP A 25 -15.29 3.02 -0.95
CA ASP A 25 -15.74 1.74 -1.43
C ASP A 25 -16.54 1.02 -0.34
N LYS A 26 -17.86 0.89 -0.55
CA LYS A 26 -18.77 0.29 0.41
C LYS A 26 -18.69 -1.23 0.46
N ASP A 27 -18.02 -1.85 -0.51
CA ASP A 27 -17.85 -3.30 -0.56
C ASP A 27 -16.64 -3.76 0.26
N ILE A 28 -15.78 -2.83 0.69
CA ILE A 28 -14.64 -3.09 1.56
C ILE A 28 -15.08 -3.07 3.02
N TYR A 29 -14.93 -4.20 3.71
CA TYR A 29 -15.23 -4.32 5.13
C TYR A 29 -14.01 -4.00 6.00
N LEU A 30 -12.84 -4.47 5.59
CA LEU A 30 -11.59 -4.27 6.32
C LEU A 30 -10.41 -4.16 5.35
N THR A 31 -9.46 -3.29 5.68
CA THR A 31 -8.15 -3.27 5.04
C THR A 31 -7.05 -3.28 6.09
N TYR A 32 -5.98 -4.04 5.86
CA TYR A 32 -4.79 -3.98 6.70
C TYR A 32 -3.49 -4.00 5.89
N LEU A 33 -2.54 -3.19 6.35
CA LEU A 33 -1.16 -3.15 5.85
C LEU A 33 -0.35 -4.22 6.58
N PHE A 34 0.42 -5.01 5.84
CA PHE A 34 1.32 -6.00 6.42
C PHE A 34 2.71 -5.95 5.78
N GLY A 35 3.55 -6.95 6.03
CA GLY A 35 4.85 -7.08 5.40
C GLY A 35 5.87 -6.01 5.83
N SER A 36 6.72 -5.61 4.89
CA SER A 36 7.91 -4.80 5.19
C SER A 36 7.57 -3.37 5.63
N PHE A 37 6.50 -2.80 5.07
CA PHE A 37 6.00 -1.47 5.45
C PHE A 37 5.34 -1.46 6.83
N ALA A 38 4.59 -2.50 7.20
CA ALA A 38 4.01 -2.60 8.54
C ALA A 38 5.07 -2.88 9.62
N SER A 39 6.10 -3.67 9.29
CA SER A 39 7.16 -4.05 10.24
C SER A 39 8.32 -3.06 10.34
N GLY A 40 8.31 -1.97 9.56
CA GLY A 40 9.38 -0.98 9.54
C GLY A 40 10.69 -1.44 8.88
N LYS A 41 10.68 -2.58 8.16
CA LYS A 41 11.86 -3.21 7.53
C LYS A 41 11.94 -2.93 6.02
N VAL A 42 11.48 -1.76 5.58
CA VAL A 42 11.43 -1.36 4.17
C VAL A 42 12.84 -1.25 3.57
N ARG A 43 13.02 -1.80 2.36
CA ARG A 43 14.24 -1.72 1.54
C ARG A 43 13.93 -1.07 0.19
N LYS A 44 14.96 -0.72 -0.58
CA LYS A 44 14.83 -0.04 -1.88
C LYS A 44 13.91 -0.76 -2.90
N LEU A 45 13.82 -2.09 -2.79
CA LEU A 45 13.00 -2.93 -3.68
C LEU A 45 11.80 -3.54 -2.95
N SER A 46 11.48 -3.06 -1.74
CA SER A 46 10.28 -3.49 -1.04
C SER A 46 9.04 -3.04 -1.79
N ASP A 47 8.07 -3.94 -1.84
CA ASP A 47 6.69 -3.73 -2.21
C ASP A 47 5.83 -3.28 -1.01
N VAL A 48 4.58 -2.92 -1.29
CA VAL A 48 3.57 -2.56 -0.30
C VAL A 48 2.52 -3.66 -0.27
N ASP A 49 2.42 -4.34 0.86
CA ASP A 49 1.51 -5.47 1.06
C ASP A 49 0.22 -5.01 1.75
N ILE A 50 -0.90 -5.08 1.03
CA ILE A 50 -2.23 -4.69 1.53
C ILE A 50 -3.21 -5.84 1.31
N ALA A 51 -3.93 -6.21 2.36
CA ALA A 51 -5.04 -7.15 2.28
C ALA A 51 -6.36 -6.40 2.46
N VAL A 52 -7.34 -6.74 1.63
CA VAL A 52 -8.68 -6.17 1.61
C VAL A 52 -9.66 -7.33 1.79
N LEU A 53 -10.59 -7.18 2.72
CA LEU A 53 -11.66 -8.12 3.03
C LEU A 53 -13.01 -7.45 2.81
#